data_AF-A0AAU5SCQ2-F1
#
_entry.id   AF-A0AAU5SCQ2-F1
#
_cell.length_a   1.000
_cell.length_b   1.000
_cell.length_c   1.000
_cell.angle_alpha   90.00
_cell.angle_beta   90.00
_cell.angle_gamma   90.00
#
_symmetry.space_group_name_H-M   'P 1'
#
loop_
_entity.id
_entity.type
_entity.pdbx_description
1 polymer ?
#
loop_
_entity_poly.entity_id
_entity_poly.type
_entity_poly.pdbx_seq_one_letter_code
_entity_poly.pdbx_strand_id
1 'polypeptide(L)'
;MTPETLRSMTFPRAPLTRRGYHEEAVHDALRRCAAELTALAQENDRLRTDMQRHRDWIRANNISDGTNLTGVPTVDAVLQQARAQQSAEQTVVAARDQARTMVRAARVQAEAILQQIREQDGKSSGADQEETERLISYLRQIAQSLTVTVDQYATKHTSTDLPAGTGPHGT
;
A
#
# COMPACT_ATOMS: atom_id res chain seq x y z
N MET A 1 35.06 17.06 -0.79
CA MET A 1 35.92 16.12 -0.05
C MET A 1 35.56 14.72 -0.51
N THR A 2 36.55 13.94 -0.99
CA THR A 2 36.31 12.56 -1.45
C THR A 2 36.83 11.55 -0.41
N PRO A 3 36.35 10.30 -0.42
CA PRO A 3 36.86 9.24 0.47
C PRO A 3 38.38 9.02 0.31
N GLU A 4 38.88 9.12 -0.93
CA GLU A 4 40.30 9.06 -1.27
C GLU A 4 41.11 10.14 -0.54
N THR A 5 40.61 11.38 -0.55
CA THR A 5 41.26 12.51 0.13
C THR A 5 41.32 12.32 1.64
N LEU A 6 40.30 11.70 2.26
CA LEU A 6 40.34 11.40 3.70
C LEU A 6 41.34 10.30 4.03
N ARG A 7 41.51 9.30 3.15
CA ARG A 7 42.47 8.20 3.35
C ARG A 7 43.92 8.66 3.23
N SER A 8 44.21 9.67 2.43
CA SER A 8 45.55 10.21 2.23
C SER A 8 45.86 11.44 3.09
N MET A 9 44.95 11.86 3.95
CA MET A 9 45.11 13.06 4.77
C MET A 9 46.16 12.85 5.87
N THR A 10 47.27 13.57 5.79
CA THR A 10 48.34 13.53 6.79
C THR A 10 48.27 14.74 7.72
N PHE A 11 48.41 14.51 9.02
CA PHE A 11 48.43 15.58 10.02
C PHE A 11 49.85 15.82 10.53
N PRO A 12 50.29 17.08 10.71
CA PRO A 12 51.56 17.38 11.34
C PRO A 12 51.57 16.95 12.81
N ARG A 13 52.71 16.47 13.31
CA ARG A 13 52.88 16.10 14.73
C ARG A 13 52.69 17.32 15.62
N ALA A 14 52.10 17.08 16.80
CA ALA A 14 51.90 18.14 17.78
C ALA A 14 53.25 18.73 18.25
N PRO A 15 53.33 20.06 18.46
CA PRO A 15 54.52 20.69 19.00
C PRO A 15 54.83 20.16 20.41
N LEU A 16 56.11 20.08 20.76
CA LEU A 16 56.64 19.41 21.97
C LEU A 16 55.99 19.86 23.30
N THR A 17 55.36 21.04 23.33
CA THR A 17 54.69 21.64 24.49
C THR A 17 53.22 21.25 24.66
N ARG A 18 52.61 20.49 23.73
CA ARG A 18 51.24 19.99 23.83
C ARG A 18 51.14 18.51 23.47
N ARG A 19 50.33 17.76 24.23
CA ARG A 19 49.90 16.40 23.83
C ARG A 19 48.98 16.50 22.60
N GLY A 20 49.31 15.74 21.56
CA GLY A 20 48.48 15.58 20.36
C GLY A 20 47.41 14.50 20.51
N TYR A 21 46.59 14.35 19.47
CA TYR A 21 45.63 13.24 19.37
C TYR A 21 46.34 11.90 19.21
N HIS A 22 45.70 10.82 19.66
CA HIS A 22 46.23 9.46 19.49
C HIS A 22 46.17 9.06 18.01
N GLU A 23 47.32 8.73 17.43
CA GLU A 23 47.48 8.49 16.01
C GLU A 23 46.55 7.38 15.50
N GLU A 24 46.50 6.23 16.17
CA GLU A 24 45.64 5.12 15.75
C GLU A 24 44.15 5.48 15.82
N ALA A 25 43.73 6.25 16.83
CA ALA A 25 42.33 6.63 17.00
C ALA A 25 41.89 7.60 15.89
N VAL A 26 42.79 8.49 15.46
CA VAL A 26 42.55 9.39 14.32
C VAL A 26 42.47 8.59 13.03
N HIS A 27 43.38 7.63 12.80
CA HIS A 27 43.33 6.77 11.62
C HIS A 27 42.05 5.93 11.56
N ASP A 28 41.59 5.39 12.69
CA ASP A 28 40.31 4.66 12.79
C ASP A 28 39.09 5.53 12.50
N ALA A 29 39.11 6.78 12.98
CA ALA A 29 38.05 7.74 12.68
C ALA A 29 38.04 8.09 11.18
N LEU A 30 39.20 8.37 10.59
CA LEU A 30 39.32 8.67 9.15
C LEU A 30 38.87 7.50 8.28
N ARG A 31 39.21 6.26 8.64
CA ARG A 31 38.74 5.05 7.95
C ARG A 31 37.21 4.94 7.98
N ARG A 32 36.59 5.16 9.14
CA ARG A 32 35.12 5.15 9.29
C ARG A 32 34.46 6.26 8.48
N CYS A 33 34.95 7.49 8.58
CA CYS A 33 34.43 8.61 7.78
C CYS A 33 34.58 8.38 6.27
N ALA A 34 35.70 7.79 5.82
CA ALA A 34 35.88 7.46 4.42
C ALA A 34 34.87 6.39 3.96
N ALA A 35 34.61 5.37 4.78
CA ALA A 35 33.60 4.35 4.48
C ALA A 35 32.18 4.92 4.41
N GLU A 36 31.80 5.78 5.35
CA GLU A 36 30.49 6.45 5.34
C GLU A 36 30.33 7.39 4.13
N LEU A 37 31.36 8.16 3.79
CA LEU A 37 31.33 9.00 2.58
C LEU A 37 31.20 8.16 1.30
N THR A 38 31.84 6.99 1.24
CA THR A 38 31.66 6.07 0.11
C THR A 38 30.22 5.57 0.03
N ALA A 39 29.62 5.16 1.15
CA ALA A 39 28.22 4.71 1.17
C ALA A 39 27.25 5.81 0.75
N LEU A 40 27.45 7.04 1.27
CA LEU A 40 26.63 8.20 0.89
C LEU A 40 26.78 8.56 -0.59
N ALA A 41 28.00 8.49 -1.15
CA ALA A 41 28.23 8.75 -2.56
C ALA A 41 27.51 7.71 -3.45
N GLN A 42 27.60 6.43 -3.09
CA GLN A 42 26.91 5.35 -3.81
C GLN A 42 25.39 5.52 -3.78
N GLU A 43 24.82 5.88 -2.62
CA GLU A 43 23.39 6.14 -2.51
C GLU A 43 22.98 7.39 -3.30
N ASN A 44 23.81 8.44 -3.31
CA ASN A 44 23.55 9.62 -4.12
C ASN A 44 23.52 9.29 -5.62
N ASP A 45 24.47 8.49 -6.10
CA ASP A 45 24.54 8.05 -7.49
C ASP A 45 23.34 7.17 -7.87
N ARG A 46 22.93 6.28 -6.96
CA ARG A 46 21.69 5.48 -7.10
C ARG A 46 20.46 6.38 -7.23
N LEU A 47 20.29 7.33 -6.31
CA LEU A 47 19.16 8.26 -6.32
C LEU A 47 19.14 9.12 -7.60
N ARG A 48 20.30 9.58 -8.06
CA ARG A 48 20.41 10.32 -9.33
C ARG A 48 20.00 9.48 -10.53
N THR A 49 20.41 8.21 -10.56
CA THR A 49 20.05 7.27 -11.63
C THR A 49 18.55 7.01 -11.65
N ASP A 50 17.94 6.85 -10.48
CA ASP A 50 16.51 6.62 -10.35
C ASP A 50 15.69 7.87 -10.72
N MET A 51 16.11 9.05 -10.25
CA MET A 51 15.52 10.33 -10.68
C MET A 51 15.62 10.51 -12.20
N GLN A 52 16.77 10.19 -12.80
CA GLN A 52 16.95 10.28 -14.25
C GLN A 52 16.01 9.33 -14.98
N ARG A 53 15.90 8.08 -14.50
CA ARG A 53 14.95 7.09 -15.03
C ARG A 53 13.52 7.59 -14.94
N HIS A 54 13.10 8.18 -13.82
CA HIS A 54 11.76 8.76 -13.67
C HIS A 54 11.53 9.91 -14.65
N ARG A 55 12.50 10.82 -14.80
CA ARG A 55 12.41 11.91 -15.78
C ARG A 55 12.27 11.38 -17.21
N ASP A 56 13.02 10.35 -17.56
CA ASP A 56 12.98 9.74 -18.89
C ASP A 56 11.68 8.96 -19.11
N TRP A 57 11.14 8.29 -18.09
CA TRP A 57 9.82 7.65 -18.12
C TRP A 57 8.69 8.67 -18.33
N ILE A 58 8.73 9.81 -17.62
CA ILE A 58 7.77 10.90 -17.77
C ILE A 58 7.84 11.47 -19.20
N ARG A 59 9.05 11.68 -19.74
CA ARG A 59 9.26 12.15 -21.11
C ARG A 59 8.74 11.15 -22.14
N ALA A 60 9.06 9.86 -21.98
CA ALA A 60 8.68 8.82 -22.93
C ALA A 60 7.16 8.57 -22.96
N ASN A 61 6.49 8.73 -21.81
CA ASN A 61 5.04 8.56 -21.71
C ASN A 61 4.22 9.82 -22.07
N ASN A 62 4.84 10.85 -22.66
CA ASN A 62 4.17 12.09 -23.06
C ASN A 62 3.36 12.76 -21.92
N ILE A 63 3.73 12.54 -20.65
CA ILE A 63 3.13 13.23 -19.49
C ILE A 63 3.69 14.67 -19.38
N SER A 64 4.60 15.05 -20.29
CA SER A 64 5.28 16.33 -20.31
C SER A 64 4.68 17.30 -21.35
N ASP A 65 3.37 17.51 -21.34
CA ASP A 65 2.77 18.81 -21.69
C ASP A 65 2.75 19.66 -20.40
N GLY A 66 3.92 20.17 -20.01
CA GLY A 66 4.06 20.76 -18.68
C GLY A 66 5.46 21.25 -18.30
N THR A 67 5.89 22.33 -18.95
CA THR A 67 6.43 23.51 -18.25
C THR A 67 7.76 23.42 -17.50
N ASN A 68 8.74 24.14 -18.07
CA ASN A 68 9.58 25.13 -17.40
C ASN A 68 9.58 25.11 -15.86
N LEU A 69 10.76 24.89 -15.29
CA LEU A 69 11.11 24.81 -13.86
C LEU A 69 10.90 26.11 -13.05
N THR A 70 9.98 26.99 -13.43
CA THR A 70 9.74 28.29 -12.80
C THR A 70 8.27 28.46 -12.51
N GLY A 71 7.81 27.93 -11.36
CA GLY A 71 6.68 28.34 -10.49
C GLY A 71 5.42 29.06 -11.00
N VAL A 72 5.19 29.19 -12.30
CA VAL A 72 4.06 29.91 -12.90
C VAL A 72 3.37 28.95 -13.86
N PRO A 73 2.14 28.50 -13.57
CA PRO A 73 1.40 27.66 -14.49
C PRO A 73 1.19 28.41 -15.81
N THR A 74 1.57 27.79 -16.91
CA THR A 74 1.37 28.33 -18.26
C THR A 74 -0.12 28.44 -18.56
N VAL A 75 -0.51 29.42 -19.38
CA VAL A 75 -1.91 29.66 -19.77
C VAL A 75 -2.56 28.40 -20.36
N ASP A 76 -1.80 27.62 -21.13
CA ASP A 76 -2.28 26.36 -21.70
C ASP A 76 -2.56 25.30 -20.64
N ALA A 77 -1.75 25.21 -19.58
CA ALA A 77 -2.00 24.30 -18.46
C ALA A 77 -3.28 24.68 -17.71
N VAL A 78 -3.53 25.99 -17.53
CA VAL A 78 -4.78 26.49 -16.92
C VAL A 78 -5.98 26.17 -17.80
N LEU A 79 -5.86 26.35 -19.13
CA LEU A 79 -6.92 26.04 -20.07
C LEU A 79 -7.22 24.53 -20.13
N GLN A 80 -6.18 23.69 -20.13
CA GLN A 80 -6.31 22.23 -20.08
C GLN A 80 -6.90 21.76 -18.75
N GLN A 81 -6.47 22.35 -17.63
CA GLN A 81 -7.04 22.07 -16.33
C GLN A 81 -8.52 22.48 -16.26
N ALA A 82 -8.89 23.65 -16.78
CA ALA A 82 -10.28 24.08 -16.84
C ALA A 82 -11.14 23.10 -17.66
N ARG A 83 -10.63 22.62 -18.80
CA ARG A 83 -11.30 21.62 -19.64
C ARG A 83 -11.47 20.28 -18.91
N ALA A 84 -10.46 19.84 -18.17
CA ALA A 84 -10.50 18.62 -17.37
C ALA A 84 -11.43 18.74 -16.15
N GLN A 85 -11.47 19.89 -15.50
CA GLN A 85 -12.40 20.16 -14.39
C GLN A 85 -13.85 20.14 -14.89
N GLN A 86 -14.12 20.80 -16.02
CA GLN A 86 -15.44 20.80 -16.62
C GLN A 86 -15.89 19.38 -17.02
N SER A 87 -14.99 18.54 -17.56
CA SER A 87 -15.33 17.14 -17.89
C SER A 87 -15.55 16.28 -16.63
N ALA A 88 -14.72 16.46 -15.60
CA ALA A 88 -14.89 15.78 -14.32
C ALA A 88 -16.25 16.14 -13.68
N GLU A 89 -16.62 17.41 -13.66
CA GLU A 89 -17.92 17.86 -13.14
C GLU A 89 -19.09 17.22 -13.88
N GLN A 90 -19.02 17.11 -15.21
CA GLN A 90 -20.06 16.43 -16.00
C GLN A 90 -20.22 14.96 -15.61
N THR A 91 -19.11 14.24 -15.40
CA THR A 91 -19.16 12.83 -14.97
C THR A 91 -19.74 12.68 -13.56
N VAL A 92 -19.40 13.58 -12.63
CA VAL A 92 -19.96 13.58 -11.28
C VAL A 92 -21.47 13.84 -11.29
N VAL A 93 -21.93 14.79 -12.10
CA VAL A 93 -23.36 15.07 -12.26
C VAL A 93 -24.10 13.86 -12.82
N ALA A 94 -23.60 13.26 -13.91
CA ALA A 94 -24.20 12.07 -14.51
C ALA A 94 -24.26 10.89 -13.53
N ALA A 95 -23.17 10.64 -12.79
CA ALA A 95 -23.12 9.59 -11.78
C ALA A 95 -24.12 9.84 -10.64
N ARG A 96 -24.26 11.10 -10.20
CA ARG A 96 -25.20 11.48 -9.15
C ARG A 96 -26.65 11.27 -9.58
N ASP A 97 -27.00 11.58 -10.82
CA ASP A 97 -28.35 11.38 -11.35
C ASP A 97 -28.66 9.90 -11.57
N GLN A 98 -27.68 9.12 -12.04
CA GLN A 98 -27.82 7.66 -12.11
C GLN A 98 -28.04 7.05 -10.72
N ALA A 99 -27.26 7.47 -9.72
CA ALA A 99 -27.42 7.00 -8.34
C ALA A 99 -28.81 7.33 -7.78
N ARG A 100 -29.32 8.55 -8.03
CA ARG A 100 -30.70 8.93 -7.64
C ARG A 100 -31.75 8.05 -8.31
N THR A 101 -31.54 7.72 -9.58
CA THR A 101 -32.44 6.84 -10.33
C THR A 101 -32.42 5.41 -9.76
N MET A 102 -31.24 4.87 -9.48
CA MET A 102 -31.09 3.55 -8.85
C MET A 102 -31.74 3.48 -7.47
N VAL A 103 -31.57 4.51 -6.63
CA VAL A 103 -32.21 4.56 -5.30
C VAL A 103 -33.74 4.57 -5.41
N ARG A 104 -34.30 5.30 -6.38
CA ARG A 104 -35.75 5.30 -6.63
C ARG A 104 -36.22 3.93 -7.12
N ALA A 105 -35.52 3.34 -8.07
CA ALA A 105 -35.85 2.00 -8.59
C ALA A 105 -35.78 0.93 -7.49
N ALA A 106 -34.74 0.96 -6.66
CA ALA A 106 -34.59 0.04 -5.54
C ALA A 106 -35.72 0.16 -4.51
N ARG A 107 -36.19 1.39 -4.23
CA ARG A 107 -37.36 1.59 -3.35
C ARG A 107 -38.63 0.99 -3.93
N VAL A 108 -38.91 1.26 -5.21
CA VAL A 108 -40.09 0.69 -5.89
C VAL A 108 -40.02 -0.84 -5.90
N GLN A 109 -38.84 -1.41 -6.17
CA GLN A 109 -38.65 -2.85 -6.16
C GLN A 109 -38.83 -3.45 -4.75
N ALA A 110 -38.30 -2.80 -3.71
CA ALA A 110 -38.48 -3.25 -2.33
C ALA A 110 -39.97 -3.23 -1.92
N GLU A 111 -40.72 -2.19 -2.29
CA GLU A 111 -42.15 -2.11 -2.04
C GLU A 111 -42.94 -3.20 -2.78
N ALA A 112 -42.57 -3.50 -4.03
CA ALA A 112 -43.18 -4.58 -4.81
C ALA A 112 -42.94 -5.96 -4.16
N ILE A 113 -41.71 -6.23 -3.71
CA ILE A 113 -41.38 -7.48 -3.00
C ILE A 113 -42.21 -7.60 -1.71
N LEU A 114 -42.32 -6.53 -0.93
CA LEU A 114 -43.14 -6.54 0.29
C LEU A 114 -44.64 -6.71 0.01
N GLN A 115 -45.14 -6.27 -1.13
CA GLN A 115 -46.52 -6.56 -1.56
C GLN A 115 -46.68 -8.03 -1.95
N GLN A 116 -45.75 -8.59 -2.72
CA GLN A 116 -45.76 -10.00 -3.10
C GLN A 116 -45.72 -10.93 -1.88
N ILE A 117 -44.88 -10.63 -0.87
CA ILE A 117 -44.83 -11.41 0.37
C ILE A 117 -46.18 -11.39 1.09
N ARG A 118 -46.84 -10.23 1.20
CA ARG A 118 -48.17 -10.12 1.83
C ARG A 118 -49.26 -10.89 1.07
N GLU A 119 -49.20 -10.87 -0.27
CA GLU A 119 -50.13 -11.62 -1.11
C GLU A 119 -49.88 -13.14 -1.06
N GLN A 120 -48.61 -13.55 -0.90
CA GLN A 120 -48.22 -14.95 -0.68
C GLN A 120 -48.66 -15.42 0.71
N ASP A 121 -48.34 -14.69 1.79
CA ASP A 121 -48.78 -15.01 3.16
C ASP A 121 -50.30 -15.15 3.26
N GLY A 122 -51.06 -14.36 2.50
CA GLY A 122 -52.52 -14.47 2.42
C GLY A 122 -53.04 -15.71 1.66
N LYS A 123 -52.18 -16.39 0.89
CA LYS A 123 -52.49 -17.59 0.09
C LYS A 123 -51.78 -18.86 0.58
N SER A 124 -50.73 -18.77 1.40
CA SER A 124 -49.76 -19.85 1.60
C SER A 124 -49.52 -20.29 3.05
N SER A 125 -50.38 -19.89 4.00
CA SER A 125 -50.23 -20.15 5.44
C SER A 125 -50.07 -21.63 5.87
N GLY A 126 -50.06 -22.61 4.96
CA GLY A 126 -49.73 -24.02 5.26
C GLY A 126 -48.53 -24.59 4.49
N ALA A 127 -48.27 -24.16 3.25
CA ALA A 127 -47.23 -24.76 2.40
C ALA A 127 -45.88 -24.05 2.49
N ASP A 128 -45.89 -22.71 2.59
CA ASP A 128 -44.64 -21.92 2.68
C ASP A 128 -44.02 -22.05 4.08
N GLN A 129 -44.83 -22.36 5.09
CA GLN A 129 -44.33 -22.61 6.44
C GLN A 129 -43.49 -23.91 6.51
N GLU A 130 -43.91 -24.96 5.81
CA GLU A 130 -43.10 -26.19 5.72
C GLU A 130 -41.83 -25.98 4.87
N GLU A 131 -41.91 -25.19 3.80
CA GLU A 131 -40.75 -24.94 2.94
C GLU A 131 -39.72 -24.04 3.62
N THR A 132 -40.17 -23.04 4.38
CA THR A 132 -39.29 -22.22 5.22
C THR A 132 -38.69 -23.01 6.38
N GLU A 133 -39.43 -23.92 7.01
CA GLU A 133 -38.89 -24.84 8.02
C GLU A 133 -37.83 -25.79 7.42
N ARG A 134 -38.03 -26.27 6.19
CA ARG A 134 -37.02 -27.08 5.47
C ARG A 134 -35.77 -26.27 5.15
N LEU A 135 -35.92 -25.02 4.71
CA LEU A 135 -34.81 -24.12 4.40
C LEU A 135 -34.00 -23.73 5.65
N ILE A 136 -34.68 -23.45 6.77
CA ILE A 136 -34.05 -23.18 8.06
C ILE A 136 -33.29 -24.42 8.56
N SER A 137 -33.87 -25.61 8.41
CA SER A 137 -33.23 -26.88 8.77
C SER A 137 -31.99 -27.13 7.91
N TYR A 138 -32.06 -26.87 6.60
CA TYR A 138 -30.96 -27.03 5.67
C TYR A 138 -29.80 -26.06 5.96
N LEU A 139 -30.10 -24.78 6.23
CA LEU A 139 -29.09 -23.79 6.61
C LEU A 139 -28.41 -24.15 7.93
N ARG A 140 -29.17 -24.66 8.91
CA ARG A 140 -28.61 -25.12 10.19
C ARG A 140 -27.69 -26.33 10.00
N GLN A 141 -28.07 -27.26 9.13
CA GLN A 141 -27.25 -28.44 8.79
C GLN A 141 -25.95 -28.06 8.07
N ILE A 142 -26.01 -27.10 7.13
CA ILE A 142 -24.81 -26.58 6.46
C ILE A 142 -23.91 -25.84 7.44
N ALA A 143 -24.46 -25.02 8.34
CA ALA A 143 -23.67 -24.33 9.34
C ALA A 143 -22.95 -25.30 10.30
N GLN A 144 -23.62 -26.39 10.69
CA GLN A 144 -23.03 -27.46 11.50
C GLN A 144 -21.92 -28.19 10.74
N SER A 145 -22.12 -28.53 9.46
CA SER A 145 -21.08 -29.22 8.67
C SER A 145 -19.87 -28.32 8.38
N LEU A 146 -20.07 -27.02 8.17
CA LEU A 146 -18.98 -26.04 8.04
C LEU A 146 -18.20 -25.88 9.35
N THR A 147 -18.89 -25.86 10.50
CA THR A 147 -18.21 -25.73 11.80
C THR A 147 -17.33 -26.96 12.09
N VAL A 148 -17.81 -28.16 11.79
CA VAL A 148 -17.04 -29.41 11.94
C VAL A 148 -15.83 -29.44 11.00
N THR A 149 -15.98 -28.97 9.76
CA THR A 149 -14.84 -28.92 8.82
C THR A 149 -13.80 -27.90 9.26
N VAL A 150 -14.21 -26.73 9.76
CA VAL A 150 -13.27 -25.72 10.31
C VAL A 150 -12.48 -26.27 11.51
N ASP A 151 -13.13 -26.98 12.43
CA ASP A 151 -12.47 -27.57 13.61
C ASP A 151 -11.47 -28.70 13.22
N GLN A 152 -11.80 -29.47 12.18
CA GLN A 152 -10.90 -30.47 11.59
C GLN A 152 -9.67 -29.85 10.91
N TYR A 153 -9.80 -28.68 10.28
CA TYR A 153 -8.65 -27.96 9.71
C TYR A 153 -7.80 -27.30 10.79
N ALA A 154 -8.40 -26.76 11.86
CA ALA A 154 -7.68 -26.19 12.99
C ALA A 154 -6.81 -27.22 13.73
N THR A 155 -7.31 -28.44 13.91
CA THR A 155 -6.57 -29.56 14.55
C THR A 155 -5.46 -30.14 13.65
N LYS A 156 -5.65 -30.17 12.33
CA LYS A 156 -4.60 -30.61 11.39
C LYS A 156 -3.45 -29.59 11.25
N HIS A 157 -3.73 -28.29 11.28
CA HIS A 157 -2.69 -27.26 11.15
C HIS A 157 -1.88 -27.02 12.44
N THR A 158 -2.48 -27.20 13.62
CA THR A 158 -1.73 -27.14 14.90
C THR A 158 -0.73 -28.28 15.09
N SER A 159 -0.85 -29.35 14.28
CA SER A 159 0.08 -30.48 14.29
C SER A 159 1.32 -30.28 13.40
N THR A 160 1.37 -29.20 12.58
CA THR A 160 2.43 -29.00 11.57
C THR A 160 3.45 -27.92 11.95
N ASP A 161 3.19 -27.11 12.99
CA ASP A 161 4.14 -26.11 13.50
C ASP A 161 4.82 -26.59 14.81
N LEU A 162 5.80 -27.48 14.65
CA LEU A 162 6.87 -27.70 15.63
C LEU A 162 8.14 -28.18 14.88
N PRO A 163 9.02 -27.28 14.44
CA PRO A 163 10.41 -27.65 14.24
C PRO A 163 11.06 -27.87 15.61
N ALA A 164 11.24 -29.14 15.94
CA ALA A 164 12.15 -29.59 16.97
C ALA A 164 13.56 -29.04 16.70
N GLY A 165 14.12 -28.32 17.67
CA GLY A 165 15.45 -27.73 17.61
C GLY A 165 16.03 -27.56 19.00
N THR A 166 16.06 -28.64 19.76
CA THR A 166 16.72 -28.76 21.07
C THR A 166 18.23 -28.81 20.89
N GLY A 167 18.99 -28.05 21.67
CA GLY A 167 20.41 -28.31 21.91
C GLY A 167 21.18 -27.19 22.61
N PRO A 168 21.31 -27.21 23.94
CA PRO A 168 22.29 -26.41 24.67
C PRO A 168 23.60 -27.19 24.84
N HIS A 169 24.73 -26.59 24.50
CA HIS A 169 26.08 -26.94 24.97
C HIS A 169 26.82 -25.60 25.09
N GLY A 170 27.47 -25.21 26.19
CA GLY A 170 28.09 -25.99 27.25
C GLY A 170 29.60 -25.71 27.20
N THR A 171 30.07 -24.95 28.20
CA THR A 171 31.46 -24.56 28.57
C THR A 171 32.24 -23.65 27.63
#